data_AF-A8G112-F1
#
_entry.id   AF-A8G112-F1
#
_cell.length_a   1.000
_cell.length_b   1.000
_cell.length_c   1.000
_cell.angle_alpha   90.00
_cell.angle_beta   90.00
_cell.angle_gamma   90.00
#
_symmetry.space_group_name_H-M   'P 1'
#
loop_
_entity.id
_entity.type
_entity.pdbx_description
1 polymer ?
#
loop_
_entity_poly.entity_id
_entity_poly.type
_entity_poly.pdbx_seq_one_letter_code
_entity_poly.pdbx_strand_id
1 'polypeptide(L)'
;MKKLILAFSLLYSPALLAEEAISILWNNLAPGPVDLPVTENVNLELDGKKVIIPGFVVPLDGQNSGYTKNFLLTPQQGACFHKPPSPANQLIHVSFDVPIAIPDLQQPMYIAGTLNVKSAQTGFAKTGYHIKGVEAIAYPVQINTPDTGQNHQHE
;
A
#
# COMPACT_ATOMS: atom_id res chain seq x y z
N MET A 1 20.12 40.08 42.28
CA MET A 1 18.92 40.38 41.46
C MET A 1 18.89 39.34 40.34
N LYS A 2 17.89 38.47 40.33
CA LYS A 2 17.72 37.34 39.39
C LYS A 2 16.99 37.83 38.13
N LYS A 3 17.53 37.55 36.95
CA LYS A 3 16.74 37.47 35.70
C LYS A 3 17.00 36.10 35.09
N LEU A 4 16.17 35.14 35.47
CA LEU A 4 16.09 33.83 34.81
C LEU A 4 15.23 34.05 33.56
N ILE A 5 15.86 34.22 32.40
CA ILE A 5 15.15 34.18 31.12
C ILE A 5 14.94 32.69 30.83
N LEU A 6 13.76 32.19 31.17
CA LEU A 6 13.29 30.88 30.71
C LEU A 6 12.95 31.07 29.23
N ALA A 7 13.84 30.66 28.33
CA ALA A 7 13.52 30.58 26.91
C ALA A 7 12.41 29.53 26.73
N PHE A 8 11.22 30.01 26.41
CA PHE A 8 10.05 29.19 26.06
C PHE A 8 10.30 28.58 24.67
N SER A 9 11.13 27.54 24.61
CA SER A 9 11.45 26.79 23.40
C SER A 9 10.96 25.34 23.54
N LEU A 10 9.68 25.17 23.85
CA LEU A 10 8.99 23.90 23.68
C LEU A 10 7.63 24.19 23.04
N LEU A 11 7.18 23.24 22.22
CA LEU A 11 5.89 23.19 21.52
C LEU A 11 5.86 23.79 20.10
N TYR A 12 6.83 23.43 19.25
CA TYR A 12 6.46 23.17 17.85
C TYR A 12 6.39 21.66 17.69
N SER A 13 5.24 21.09 18.06
CA SER A 13 4.97 19.67 17.87
C SER A 13 4.69 19.43 16.37
N PRO A 14 5.58 18.74 15.62
CA PRO A 14 5.35 18.49 14.20
C PRO A 14 4.11 17.62 13.93
N ALA A 15 3.57 16.96 14.97
CA ALA A 15 2.40 16.11 14.89
C ALA A 15 1.12 16.85 14.41
N LEU A 16 1.01 18.18 14.62
CA LEU A 16 -0.17 18.93 14.20
C LEU A 16 -0.29 19.06 12.66
N LEU A 17 0.80 18.82 11.92
CA LEU A 17 0.86 18.88 10.45
C LEU A 17 0.97 17.51 9.79
N ALA A 18 0.81 16.41 10.54
CA ALA A 18 0.84 15.07 9.97
C ALA A 18 -0.48 14.82 9.21
N GLU A 19 -0.46 15.02 7.88
CA GLU A 19 -1.58 14.60 7.04
C GLU A 19 -1.78 13.09 7.18
N GLU A 20 -2.97 12.70 7.68
CA GLU A 20 -3.37 11.31 7.81
C GLU A 20 -3.48 10.67 6.42
N ALA A 21 -3.12 9.39 6.33
CA ALA A 21 -3.23 8.67 5.08
C ALA A 21 -4.71 8.41 4.76
N ILE A 22 -5.11 8.74 3.53
CA ILE A 22 -6.48 8.55 3.06
C ILE A 22 -6.67 7.08 2.70
N SER A 23 -7.62 6.40 3.34
CA SER A 23 -8.02 5.06 2.92
C SER A 23 -8.75 5.12 1.58
N ILE A 24 -8.19 4.47 0.56
CA ILE A 24 -8.76 4.40 -0.78
C ILE A 24 -9.03 2.95 -1.19
N LEU A 25 -9.98 2.78 -2.10
CA LEU A 25 -10.28 1.53 -2.79
C LEU A 25 -9.97 1.69 -4.28
N TRP A 26 -9.95 0.56 -4.99
CA TRP A 26 -9.56 0.49 -6.40
C TRP A 26 -10.40 1.37 -7.34
N ASN A 27 -11.70 1.54 -7.06
CA ASN A 27 -12.56 2.45 -7.83
C ASN A 27 -12.18 3.93 -7.68
N ASN A 28 -11.45 4.32 -6.63
CA ASN A 28 -10.98 5.69 -6.48
C ASN A 28 -9.85 6.03 -7.46
N LEU A 29 -9.14 5.03 -8.01
CA LEU A 29 -8.06 5.24 -8.98
C LEU A 29 -8.60 5.57 -10.37
N ALA A 30 -9.73 4.96 -10.76
CA ALA A 30 -10.32 5.12 -12.08
C ALA A 30 -11.76 5.62 -11.92
N PRO A 31 -12.00 6.95 -11.89
CA PRO A 31 -13.34 7.52 -11.67
C PRO A 31 -14.32 7.24 -12.82
N GLY A 32 -13.81 6.93 -14.02
CA GLY A 32 -14.58 6.43 -15.16
C GLY A 32 -14.40 4.92 -15.42
N PRO A 33 -14.85 4.41 -16.59
CA PRO A 33 -14.67 3.02 -16.98
C PRO A 33 -13.20 2.56 -16.98
N VAL A 34 -12.91 1.44 -16.31
CA VAL A 34 -11.54 0.95 -16.07
C VAL A 34 -10.79 0.51 -17.33
N ASP A 35 -11.50 0.26 -18.43
CA ASP A 35 -10.95 -0.12 -19.73
C ASP A 35 -10.38 1.05 -20.54
N LEU A 36 -10.68 2.29 -20.13
CA LEU A 36 -10.09 3.49 -20.72
C LEU A 36 -8.59 3.58 -20.45
N PRO A 37 -7.82 4.17 -21.38
CA PRO A 37 -6.38 4.33 -21.20
C PRO A 37 -6.06 5.26 -20.03
N VAL A 38 -4.88 5.07 -19.43
CA VAL A 38 -4.36 5.88 -18.31
C VAL A 38 -4.32 7.37 -18.63
N THR A 39 -4.17 7.75 -19.90
CA THR A 39 -4.19 9.16 -20.34
C THR A 39 -5.57 9.81 -20.22
N GLU A 40 -6.63 9.01 -20.17
CA GLU A 40 -8.01 9.47 -20.12
C GLU A 40 -8.66 9.23 -18.75
N ASN A 41 -8.29 8.14 -18.06
CA ASN A 41 -8.95 7.73 -16.84
C ASN A 41 -7.97 7.34 -15.72
N VAL A 42 -7.50 8.37 -15.03
CA VAL A 42 -6.79 8.32 -13.75
C VAL A 42 -7.33 9.42 -12.84
N ASN A 43 -7.38 9.15 -11.54
CA ASN A 43 -7.67 10.17 -10.55
C ASN A 43 -6.43 11.01 -10.22
N LEU A 44 -6.40 12.24 -10.73
CA LEU A 44 -5.32 13.20 -10.49
C LEU A 44 -5.34 13.78 -9.07
N GLU A 45 -6.47 13.76 -8.36
CA GLU A 45 -6.57 14.29 -6.99
C GLU A 45 -5.79 13.47 -5.96
N LEU A 46 -5.43 12.22 -6.33
CA LEU A 46 -4.63 11.34 -5.50
C LEU A 46 -3.11 11.54 -5.70
N ASP A 47 -2.68 12.32 -6.70
CA ASP A 47 -1.24 12.52 -6.93
C ASP A 47 -0.57 13.24 -5.75
N GLY A 48 0.51 12.65 -5.25
CA GLY A 48 1.26 13.13 -4.08
C GLY A 48 0.58 12.87 -2.74
N LYS A 49 -0.61 12.27 -2.70
CA LYS A 49 -1.33 12.01 -1.45
C LYS A 49 -0.77 10.80 -0.71
N LYS A 50 -0.82 10.87 0.62
CA LYS A 50 -0.61 9.70 1.47
C LYS A 50 -1.89 8.86 1.45
N VAL A 51 -1.76 7.59 1.11
CA VAL A 51 -2.90 6.68 0.96
C VAL A 51 -2.65 5.37 1.69
N ILE A 52 -3.74 4.68 2.01
CA ILE A 52 -3.74 3.26 2.40
C ILE A 52 -4.66 2.54 1.42
N ILE A 53 -4.15 1.49 0.77
CA ILE A 53 -4.92 0.69 -0.19
C ILE A 53 -4.70 -0.82 0.04
N PRO A 54 -5.77 -1.63 0.12
CA PRO A 54 -5.64 -3.09 0.14
C PRO A 54 -5.41 -3.65 -1.27
N GLY A 55 -4.56 -4.65 -1.40
CA GLY A 55 -4.41 -5.36 -2.69
C GLY A 55 -3.53 -6.61 -2.60
N PHE A 56 -3.54 -7.39 -3.67
CA PHE A 56 -2.72 -8.59 -3.79
C PHE A 56 -1.35 -8.23 -4.37
N VAL A 57 -0.31 -8.81 -3.79
CA VAL A 57 1.07 -8.56 -4.18
C VAL A 57 1.47 -9.51 -5.31
N VAL A 58 2.04 -8.95 -6.37
CA VAL A 58 2.65 -9.70 -7.47
C VAL A 58 4.15 -9.35 -7.52
N PRO A 59 5.02 -10.22 -6.99
CA PRO A 59 6.46 -9.99 -6.96
C PRO A 59 7.04 -9.86 -8.37
N LEU A 60 7.94 -8.88 -8.55
CA LEU A 60 8.68 -8.73 -9.82
C LEU A 60 9.92 -9.63 -9.88
N ASP A 61 10.49 -9.97 -8.72
CA ASP A 61 11.73 -10.75 -8.59
C ASP A 61 11.46 -12.27 -8.46
N GLY A 62 10.21 -12.71 -8.67
CA GLY A 62 9.78 -14.12 -8.56
C GLY A 62 9.04 -14.45 -7.26
N GLN A 63 8.30 -15.57 -7.25
CA GLN A 63 7.33 -15.90 -6.17
C GLN A 63 7.96 -16.40 -4.86
N ASN A 64 9.23 -16.80 -4.85
CA ASN A 64 9.80 -17.63 -3.78
C ASN A 64 10.66 -16.87 -2.74
N SER A 65 10.69 -15.53 -2.77
CA SER A 65 11.58 -14.79 -1.86
C SER A 65 10.98 -14.58 -0.47
N GLY A 66 9.66 -14.63 -0.31
CA GLY A 66 8.96 -14.27 0.95
C GLY A 66 9.11 -12.80 1.37
N TYR A 67 10.00 -12.06 0.69
CA TYR A 67 10.30 -10.65 0.91
C TYR A 67 10.53 -9.96 -0.42
N THR A 68 10.13 -8.69 -0.54
CA THR A 68 10.41 -7.90 -1.74
C THR A 68 10.52 -6.41 -1.44
N LYS A 69 11.26 -5.70 -2.29
CA LYS A 69 11.26 -4.23 -2.32
C LYS A 69 10.37 -3.67 -3.41
N ASN A 70 10.15 -4.40 -4.50
CA ASN A 70 9.45 -3.91 -5.69
C ASN A 70 8.43 -4.96 -6.16
N PHE A 71 7.19 -4.53 -6.34
CA PHE A 71 6.09 -5.41 -6.74
C PHE A 71 4.98 -4.64 -7.43
N LEU A 72 4.11 -5.37 -8.11
CA LEU A 72 2.83 -4.84 -8.56
C LEU A 72 1.77 -5.12 -7.49
N LEU A 73 0.90 -4.16 -7.24
CA LEU A 73 -0.29 -4.30 -6.42
C LEU A 73 -1.52 -4.27 -7.33
N THR A 74 -2.48 -5.16 -7.08
CA THR A 74 -3.67 -5.36 -7.93
C THR A 74 -4.90 -5.74 -7.09
N PRO A 75 -6.15 -5.46 -7.54
CA PRO A 75 -7.36 -5.91 -6.85
C PRO A 75 -7.62 -7.41 -6.99
N GLN A 76 -6.90 -8.09 -7.90
CA GLN A 76 -7.21 -9.45 -8.29
C GLN A 76 -6.38 -10.48 -7.51
N GLN A 77 -7.06 -11.39 -6.82
CA GLN A 77 -6.43 -12.56 -6.22
C GLN A 77 -5.84 -13.46 -7.29
N GLY A 78 -4.64 -14.02 -7.03
CA GLY A 78 -4.01 -14.98 -7.94
C GLY A 78 -3.63 -14.39 -9.30
N ALA A 79 -3.40 -13.07 -9.37
CA ALA A 79 -2.92 -12.37 -10.55
C ALA A 79 -1.45 -12.74 -10.85
N CYS A 80 -1.21 -13.98 -11.24
CA CYS A 80 0.09 -14.45 -11.72
C CYS A 80 -0.05 -14.83 -13.20
N PHE A 81 0.90 -14.35 -14.02
CA PHE A 81 1.29 -14.62 -15.43
C PHE A 81 0.39 -15.40 -16.41
N HIS A 82 -0.46 -16.33 -15.97
CA HIS A 82 -1.39 -17.10 -16.79
C HIS A 82 -2.68 -16.35 -17.12
N LYS A 83 -3.01 -15.26 -16.41
CA LYS A 83 -4.12 -14.36 -16.73
C LYS A 83 -3.59 -13.01 -17.23
N PRO A 84 -4.30 -12.34 -18.16
CA PRO A 84 -3.97 -10.98 -18.55
C PRO A 84 -3.86 -10.07 -17.32
N PRO A 85 -2.89 -9.15 -17.28
CA PRO A 85 -2.77 -8.19 -16.18
C PRO A 85 -3.99 -7.27 -16.11
N SER A 86 -4.28 -6.73 -14.92
CA SER A 86 -5.28 -5.67 -14.76
C SER A 86 -4.98 -4.49 -15.69
N PRO A 87 -6.01 -3.71 -16.08
CA PRO A 87 -5.80 -2.42 -16.75
C PRO A 87 -4.80 -1.55 -16.00
N ALA A 88 -4.02 -0.74 -16.72
CA ALA A 88 -2.91 0.00 -16.12
C ALA A 88 -3.37 1.00 -15.04
N ASN A 89 -4.56 1.60 -15.15
CA ASN A 89 -5.19 2.44 -14.13
C ASN A 89 -5.75 1.66 -12.91
N GLN A 90 -5.60 0.33 -12.92
CA GLN A 90 -5.93 -0.60 -11.83
C GLN A 90 -4.71 -1.43 -11.43
N LEU A 91 -3.51 -0.92 -11.71
CA LEU A 91 -2.25 -1.57 -11.38
C LEU A 91 -1.26 -0.53 -10.83
N ILE A 92 -0.74 -0.81 -9.64
CA ILE A 92 0.18 0.10 -8.93
C ILE A 92 1.55 -0.56 -8.85
N HIS A 93 2.60 0.14 -9.28
CA HIS A 93 3.97 -0.23 -8.93
C HIS A 93 4.23 0.22 -7.49
N VAL A 94 4.61 -0.67 -6.59
CA VAL A 94 4.96 -0.33 -5.22
C VAL A 94 6.45 -0.57 -5.01
N SER A 95 7.13 0.39 -4.39
CA SER A 95 8.54 0.28 -4.01
C SER A 95 8.77 0.69 -2.56
N PHE A 96 9.59 -0.07 -1.83
CA PHE A 96 10.06 0.21 -0.47
C PHE A 96 11.58 0.38 -0.44
N ASP A 97 12.09 1.14 0.53
CA ASP A 97 13.55 1.28 0.73
C ASP A 97 14.18 -0.02 1.28
N VAL A 98 13.44 -0.74 2.12
CA VAL A 98 13.82 -2.00 2.78
C VAL A 98 12.83 -3.09 2.35
N PRO A 99 13.24 -4.37 2.20
CA PRO A 99 12.32 -5.42 1.80
C PRO A 99 11.22 -5.59 2.86
N ILE A 100 9.98 -5.75 2.42
CA ILE A 100 8.85 -6.10 3.28
C ILE A 100 8.59 -7.61 3.22
N ALA A 101 8.04 -8.17 4.30
CA ALA A 101 7.59 -9.56 4.32
C ALA A 101 6.27 -9.71 3.54
N ILE A 102 6.14 -10.79 2.78
CA ILE A 102 4.89 -11.21 2.14
C ILE A 102 4.57 -12.63 2.66
N PRO A 103 3.78 -12.74 3.73
CA PRO A 103 3.54 -14.03 4.38
C PRO A 103 2.70 -14.97 3.51
N ASP A 104 1.76 -14.43 2.72
CA ASP A 104 0.89 -15.20 1.83
C ASP A 104 0.53 -14.37 0.60
N LEU A 105 0.92 -14.83 -0.59
CA LEU A 105 0.60 -14.21 -1.88
C LEU A 105 -0.88 -14.35 -2.26
N GLN A 106 -1.62 -15.26 -1.61
CA GLN A 106 -3.05 -15.46 -1.82
C GLN A 106 -3.90 -14.53 -0.97
N GLN A 107 -3.31 -13.80 -0.01
CA GLN A 107 -4.00 -12.82 0.82
C GLN A 107 -3.63 -11.39 0.41
N PRO A 108 -4.56 -10.43 0.59
CA PRO A 108 -4.24 -9.04 0.35
C PRO A 108 -3.33 -8.49 1.46
N MET A 109 -2.66 -7.40 1.13
CA MET A 109 -1.92 -6.56 2.07
C MET A 109 -2.47 -5.13 1.99
N TYR A 110 -2.53 -4.46 3.14
CA TYR A 110 -2.70 -3.00 3.18
C TYR A 110 -1.35 -2.36 2.95
N ILE A 111 -1.26 -1.55 1.90
CA ILE A 111 -0.06 -0.78 1.57
C ILE A 111 -0.34 0.68 1.90
N ALA A 112 0.46 1.24 2.81
CA ALA A 112 0.46 2.66 3.09
C ALA A 112 1.68 3.33 2.43
N GLY A 113 1.49 4.52 1.86
CA GLY A 113 2.59 5.25 1.21
C GLY A 113 2.14 6.52 0.52
N THR A 114 3.07 7.16 -0.17
CA THR A 114 2.77 8.29 -1.05
C THR A 114 2.45 7.75 -2.44
N LEU A 115 1.24 8.03 -2.93
CA LEU A 115 0.79 7.65 -4.26
C LEU A 115 1.12 8.74 -5.27
N ASN A 116 1.64 8.35 -6.42
CA ASN A 116 1.86 9.23 -7.56
C ASN A 116 1.14 8.69 -8.80
N VAL A 117 0.53 9.59 -9.55
CA VAL A 117 0.00 9.29 -10.88
C VAL A 117 1.19 9.26 -11.84
N LYS A 118 1.67 8.05 -12.12
CA LYS A 118 2.88 7.83 -12.89
C LYS A 118 2.74 6.59 -13.74
N SER A 119 2.58 6.80 -15.05
CA SER A 119 2.59 5.68 -15.98
C SER A 119 4.01 5.20 -16.25
N ALA A 120 4.22 3.89 -16.13
CA ALA A 120 5.52 3.27 -16.37
C ALA A 120 5.36 1.82 -16.84
N GLN A 121 6.34 1.32 -17.60
CA GLN A 121 6.51 -0.12 -17.80
C GLN A 121 7.21 -0.68 -16.55
N THR A 122 6.58 -1.63 -15.87
CA THR A 122 7.06 -2.23 -14.63
C THR A 122 7.02 -3.75 -14.74
N GLY A 123 8.19 -4.37 -14.91
CA GLY A 123 8.30 -5.78 -15.26
C GLY A 123 7.54 -6.08 -16.55
N PHE A 124 6.55 -6.97 -16.46
CA PHE A 124 5.75 -7.44 -17.59
C PHE A 124 4.47 -6.63 -17.84
N ALA A 125 4.16 -5.61 -17.02
CA ALA A 125 2.91 -4.86 -17.12
C ALA A 125 3.13 -3.34 -17.13
N LYS A 126 2.18 -2.62 -17.73
CA LYS A 126 2.12 -1.16 -17.64
C LYS A 126 1.29 -0.76 -16.41
N THR A 127 1.80 0.18 -15.62
CA THR A 127 1.08 0.77 -14.49
C THR A 127 0.65 2.20 -14.82
N GLY A 128 -0.37 2.68 -14.12
CA GLY A 128 -0.80 4.09 -14.10
C GLY A 128 -0.37 4.81 -12.83
N TYR A 129 0.02 4.06 -11.81
CA TYR A 129 0.35 4.56 -10.48
C TYR A 129 1.65 4.00 -9.95
N HIS A 130 2.28 4.78 -9.08
CA HIS A 130 3.40 4.34 -8.25
C HIS A 130 3.11 4.67 -6.79
N ILE A 131 3.44 3.78 -5.86
CA ILE A 131 3.45 4.07 -4.42
C ILE A 131 4.88 3.93 -3.91
N LYS A 132 5.37 4.99 -3.27
CA LYS A 132 6.51 4.90 -2.35
C LYS A 132 5.99 4.43 -1.00
N GLY A 133 6.18 3.14 -0.72
CA GLY A 133 5.65 2.50 0.48
C GLY A 133 6.36 2.93 1.75
N VAL A 134 5.59 3.10 2.82
CA VAL A 134 6.08 3.38 4.18
C VAL A 134 5.70 2.26 5.15
N GLU A 135 4.57 1.59 4.92
CA GLU A 135 4.10 0.49 5.75
C GLU A 135 3.36 -0.54 4.91
N ALA A 136 3.47 -1.81 5.30
CA ALA A 136 2.75 -2.92 4.69
C ALA A 136 2.23 -3.86 5.78
N ILE A 137 0.91 -4.09 5.81
CA ILE A 137 0.25 -4.90 6.83
C ILE A 137 -0.47 -6.05 6.14
N ALA A 138 -0.22 -7.28 6.58
CA ALA A 138 -0.89 -8.47 6.04
C ALA A 138 -2.36 -8.56 6.50
N TYR A 139 -3.24 -9.02 5.62
CA TYR A 139 -4.61 -9.40 5.95
C TYR A 139 -4.77 -10.94 6.03
N PRO A 140 -5.61 -11.47 6.93
CA PRO A 140 -6.18 -10.76 8.07
C PRO A 140 -5.08 -10.38 9.06
N VAL A 141 -5.28 -9.25 9.75
CA VAL A 141 -4.36 -8.83 10.81
C VAL A 141 -4.33 -9.91 11.88
N GLN A 142 -3.18 -10.53 12.09
CA GLN A 142 -3.00 -11.54 13.12
C GLN A 142 -2.97 -10.83 14.49
N ILE A 143 -4.08 -10.90 15.21
CA ILE A 143 -4.14 -10.49 16.61
C ILE A 143 -3.68 -11.66 17.47
N ASN A 144 -2.49 -11.54 18.07
CA ASN A 144 -2.05 -12.50 19.07
C ASN A 144 -2.88 -12.28 20.34
N THR A 145 -3.99 -12.99 20.47
CA THR A 145 -4.72 -13.05 21.73
C THR A 145 -3.85 -13.80 22.73
N PRO A 146 -3.54 -13.25 23.93
CA PRO A 146 -2.91 -14.02 24.98
C PRO A 146 -3.77 -15.26 25.26
N ASP A 147 -3.19 -16.44 25.07
CA ASP A 147 -3.83 -17.73 25.34
C ASP A 147 -4.32 -17.75 26.79
N THR A 148 -5.60 -17.46 26.99
CA THR A 148 -6.27 -17.65 28.26
C THR A 148 -6.95 -19.00 28.13
N GLY A 149 -6.20 -20.06 28.44
CA GLY A 149 -6.61 -21.44 28.24
C GLY A 149 -8.04 -21.70 28.71
N GLN A 150 -8.90 -22.06 27.77
CA GLN A 150 -10.16 -22.75 28.02
C GLN A 150 -10.27 -23.90 27.03
N ASN A 151 -9.93 -25.07 27.56
CA ASN A 151 -10.13 -26.38 26.99
C ASN A 151 -11.65 -26.58 26.79
N HIS A 152 -12.15 -26.43 25.57
CA HIS A 152 -13.51 -26.87 25.22
C HIS A 152 -13.42 -28.03 24.24
N GLN A 153 -13.24 -29.21 24.83
CA GLN A 153 -13.63 -30.47 24.20
C GLN A 153 -15.16 -30.45 24.04
N HIS A 154 -15.64 -30.68 22.82
CA HIS A 154 -17.01 -31.12 22.59
C HIS A 154 -16.95 -32.55 22.07
N GLU A 155 -17.45 -33.44 22.93
CA GLU A 155 -17.96 -34.78 22.64
C GLU A 155 -19.15 -34.72 21.68
#